data_AF-A0A1N5TGN1-F1
#
_entry.id   AF-A0A1N5TGN1-F1
#
_cell.length_a   1.000
_cell.length_b   1.000
_cell.length_c   1.000
_cell.angle_alpha   90.00
_cell.angle_beta   90.00
_cell.angle_gamma   90.00
#
_symmetry.space_group_name_H-M   'P 1'
#
loop_
_entity.id
_entity.type
_entity.pdbx_description
1 polymer ?
#
loop_
_entity_poly.entity_id
_entity_poly.type
_entity_poly.pdbx_seq_one_letter_code
_entity_poly.pdbx_strand_id
1 'polypeptide(L)' 'MSTKNIALRDDVYKKLKEVKGPNESFSDAIEELLKRKGSLLPLWSSLSESEAIDLIETDLKAIRNGAKIRA' A
#
# COMPACT_ATOMS: atom_id res chain seq x y z
N MET A 1 6.93 -30.80 -5.70
CA MET A 1 5.88 -30.13 -4.90
C MET A 1 4.74 -31.11 -4.66
N SER A 2 4.23 -31.20 -3.44
CA SER A 2 2.96 -31.90 -3.17
C SER A 2 1.81 -30.96 -3.48
N THR A 3 0.84 -31.40 -4.25
CA THR A 3 -0.38 -30.63 -4.52
C THR A 3 -1.46 -31.05 -3.53
N LYS A 4 -2.20 -30.06 -3.02
CA LYS A 4 -3.40 -30.26 -2.21
C LYS A 4 -4.51 -29.43 -2.81
N ASN A 5 -5.70 -30.01 -2.86
CA ASN A 5 -6.90 -29.31 -3.33
C ASN A 5 -7.58 -28.62 -2.14
N ILE A 6 -7.99 -27.37 -2.33
CA ILE A 6 -8.80 -26.62 -1.36
C ILE A 6 -10.08 -26.18 -2.05
N ALA A 7 -11.19 -26.21 -1.31
CA ALA A 7 -12.45 -25.62 -1.77
C ALA A 7 -12.46 -24.13 -1.42
N LEU A 8 -12.76 -23.30 -2.41
CA LEU A 8 -12.94 -21.86 -2.25
C LEU A 8 -14.39 -21.51 -2.58
N ARG A 9 -14.94 -20.51 -1.91
CA ARG A 9 -16.20 -19.92 -2.35
C ARG A 9 -15.98 -19.22 -3.70
N ASP A 10 -17.00 -19.26 -4.56
CA ASP A 10 -16.92 -18.70 -5.91
C ASP A 10 -16.56 -17.21 -5.92
N ASP A 11 -17.07 -16.45 -4.94
CA ASP A 11 -16.76 -15.02 -4.79
C ASP A 11 -15.27 -14.79 -4.47
N VAL A 12 -14.69 -15.63 -3.61
CA VAL A 12 -13.27 -15.58 -3.24
C VAL A 12 -12.39 -16.00 -4.42
N TYR A 13 -12.79 -17.04 -5.16
CA TYR A 13 -12.07 -17.48 -6.36
C TYR A 13 -12.01 -16.38 -7.42
N LYS A 14 -13.13 -15.69 -7.69
CA LYS A 14 -13.17 -14.57 -8.64
C LYS A 14 -12.21 -13.45 -8.24
N LYS A 15 -12.23 -13.04 -6.97
CA LYS A 15 -11.31 -12.02 -6.44
C LYS A 15 -9.84 -12.43 -6.59
N LEU A 16 -9.51 -13.69 -6.27
CA LEU A 16 -8.14 -14.21 -6.44
C LEU A 16 -7.72 -14.21 -7.91
N LYS A 17 -8.65 -14.52 -8.82
CA LYS A 17 -8.38 -14.51 -10.27
C LYS A 17 -8.14 -13.10 -10.80
N GLU A 18 -8.81 -12.09 -10.26
CA GLU A 18 -8.61 -10.68 -10.63
C GLU A 18 -7.27 -10.12 -10.11
N VAL A 19 -6.86 -10.54 -8.91
CA VAL A 19 -5.62 -10.05 -8.28
C VAL A 19 -4.37 -10.72 -8.85
N LYS A 20 -4.48 -11.98 -9.28
CA LYS A 20 -3.36 -12.77 -9.82
C LYS A 20 -2.87 -12.20 -11.16
N GLY A 21 -1.54 -12.04 -11.30
CA GLY A 21 -0.92 -11.68 -12.56
C GLY A 21 -1.07 -12.76 -13.64
N PRO A 22 -0.97 -12.42 -14.94
CA PRO A 22 -1.25 -13.35 -16.05
C PRO A 22 -0.38 -14.61 -16.04
N ASN A 23 0.82 -14.56 -15.45
CA ASN A 23 1.77 -15.67 -15.37
C ASN A 23 2.07 -16.16 -13.94
N GLU A 24 1.33 -15.69 -12.93
CA GLU A 24 1.55 -16.12 -11.54
C GLU A 24 0.75 -17.38 -11.20
N SER A 25 1.21 -18.20 -10.26
CA SER A 25 0.35 -19.26 -9.68
C SER A 25 -0.64 -18.68 -8.69
N PHE A 26 -1.75 -19.38 -8.45
CA PHE A 26 -2.62 -19.04 -7.33
C PHE A 26 -1.90 -19.19 -5.99
N SER A 27 -0.96 -20.14 -5.89
CA SER A 27 -0.11 -20.28 -4.70
C SER A 27 0.74 -19.04 -4.46
N ASP A 28 1.33 -18.46 -5.52
CA ASP A 28 2.17 -17.26 -5.42
C ASP A 28 1.35 -16.04 -4.99
N ALA A 29 0.17 -15.86 -5.61
CA ALA A 29 -0.76 -14.79 -5.24
C ALA A 29 -1.22 -14.90 -3.77
N ILE A 30 -1.48 -16.13 -3.28
CA ILE A 30 -1.83 -16.35 -1.87
C ILE A 30 -0.66 -16.01 -0.96
N GLU A 31 0.57 -16.42 -1.31
CA GLU A 31 1.76 -16.13 -0.53
C GLU A 31 2.02 -14.63 -0.41
N GLU A 32 1.86 -13.89 -1.51
CA GLU A 32 2.00 -12.44 -1.55
C GLU A 32 0.93 -11.73 -0.69
N LEU A 33 -0.33 -12.16 -0.77
CA LEU A 33 -1.40 -11.64 0.08
C LEU A 33 -1.15 -11.91 1.57
N LEU A 34 -0.51 -13.03 1.91
CA LEU A 34 -0.11 -13.34 3.28
C LEU A 34 1.05 -12.45 3.75
N LYS A 35 1.99 -12.09 2.86
CA LYS A 35 3.09 -11.15 3.14
C LYS A 35 2.59 -9.72 3.38
N ARG A 36 1.56 -9.29 2.64
CA ARG A 36 0.97 -7.94 2.75
C ARG A 36 0.29 -7.63 4.09
N LYS A 37 0.24 -8.58 5.03
CA LYS A 37 -0.23 -8.34 6.41
C LYS A 37 0.79 -7.63 7.31
N GLY A 38 1.90 -7.13 6.76
CA GLY A 38 2.82 -6.25 7.48
C GLY A 38 2.11 -4.96 7.91
N SER A 39 2.15 -4.66 9.21
CA SER A 39 1.69 -3.36 9.71
C SER A 39 2.54 -2.25 9.09
N LEU A 40 1.91 -1.12 8.72
CA LEU A 40 2.65 0.09 8.33
C LEU A 40 3.14 0.88 9.56
N LEU A 41 2.78 0.46 10.78
CA LEU A 41 3.24 1.09 12.03
C LEU A 41 4.77 1.22 12.14
N PRO A 42 5.62 0.27 11.65
CA PRO A 42 7.07 0.45 11.67
C PRO A 42 7.56 1.59 10.77
N LEU A 43 6.76 2.02 9.79
CA LEU A 43 7.05 3.17 8.94
C LEU A 43 6.49 4.47 9.52
N TRP A 44 5.76 4.40 10.65
CA TRP A 44 5.26 5.59 11.32
C TRP A 44 6.44 6.42 11.81
N SER A 45 6.43 7.71 11.48
CA SER A 45 7.54 8.65 11.74
C SER A 45 8.86 8.32 11.04
N SER A 46 8.92 7.40 10.08
CA SER A 46 10.18 7.12 9.35
C SER A 46 10.73 8.33 8.58
N LEU A 47 9.89 9.34 8.35
CA LEU A 47 10.23 10.59 7.67
C LEU A 47 10.09 11.82 8.57
N SER A 48 9.88 11.67 9.88
CA SER A 48 9.66 12.82 10.77
C SER A 48 10.91 13.69 10.97
N GLU A 49 12.10 13.17 10.68
CA GLU A 49 13.37 13.91 10.72
C GLU A 49 13.90 14.22 9.31
N SER A 50 13.05 14.10 8.29
CA SER A 50 13.47 14.36 6.91
C SER A 50 13.46 15.87 6.63
N GLU A 51 14.65 16.42 6.36
CA GLU A 51 14.82 17.81 5.92
C GLU A 51 13.94 18.15 4.70
N ALA A 52 13.70 17.18 3.82
CA ALA A 52 12.80 17.36 2.68
C ALA A 52 11.34 17.60 3.11
N ILE A 53 10.87 16.96 4.18
CA ILE A 53 9.52 17.18 4.73
C ILE A 53 9.43 18.57 5.36
N ASP A 54 10.47 19.02 6.07
CA ASP A 54 10.53 20.35 6.66
C ASP A 54 10.47 21.47 5.60
N LEU A 55 11.18 21.28 4.49
CA LEU A 55 11.14 22.18 3.34
C LEU A 55 9.73 22.26 2.74
N ILE A 56 9.11 21.10 2.49
CA ILE A 56 7.74 21.03 1.96
C ILE A 56 6.76 21.73 2.91
N GLU A 57 6.87 21.52 4.22
CA GLU A 57 5.99 22.16 5.19
C GLU A 57 6.15 23.69 5.20
N THR A 58 7.38 24.16 5.05
CA THR A 58 7.71 25.59 4.97
C THR A 58 7.09 26.21 3.71
N ASP A 59 7.24 25.56 2.56
CA ASP A 59 6.65 26.01 1.29
C ASP A 59 5.12 26.06 1.36
N LEU A 60 4.49 25.03 1.92
CA LEU A 60 3.04 24.99 2.13
C LEU A 60 2.56 26.13 3.04
N LYS A 61 3.31 26.46 4.11
CA LYS A 61 3.01 27.60 4.98
C LYS A 61 3.07 28.91 4.21
N ALA A 62 4.11 29.11 3.39
CA ALA A 62 4.27 30.32 2.57
C ALA A 62 3.12 30.50 1.57
N ILE A 63 2.77 29.43 0.83
CA ILE A 63 1.66 29.44 -0.15
C ILE A 63 0.34 29.77 0.55
N ARG A 64 0.05 29.11 1.68
CA ARG A 64 -1.20 29.32 2.43
C ARG A 64 -1.32 30.74 2.97
N ASN A 65 -0.23 31.32 3.49
CA ASN A 65 -0.23 32.70 3.98
C ASN A 65 -0.40 33.69 2.82
N GLY A 66 0.27 33.46 1.69
CA GLY A 66 0.09 34.25 0.48
C GLY A 66 -1.31 34.14 -0.12
N ALA A 67 -2.02 33.04 0.07
CA ALA A 67 -3.42 32.90 -0.36
C ALA A 67 -4.38 33.69 0.54
N LYS A 68 -4.16 33.72 1.86
CA LYS A 68 -5.00 34.47 2.80
C LYS A 68 -4.92 36.00 2.64
N ILE A 69 -3.77 36.52 2.23
CA ILE A 69 -3.58 37.97 1.98
C ILE A 69 -4.33 38.43 0.72
N ARG A 70 -4.73 37.49 -0.15
CA ARG A 70 -5.42 37.76 -1.42
C ARG A 70 -6.95 37.58 -1.35
N ALA A 71 -7.50 37.22 -0.19
CA ALA A 71 -8.93 37.00 0.03
C ALA A 71 -9.59 38.20 0.74
#